data_AF-A0A661AZW3-F1
#
_entry.id   AF-A0A661AZW3-F1
#
_cell.length_a   1.000
_cell.length_b   1.000
_cell.length_c   1.000
_cell.angle_alpha   90.00
_cell.angle_beta   90.00
_cell.angle_gamma   90.00
#
_symmetry.space_group_name_H-M   'P 1'
#
loop_
_entity.id
_entity.type
_entity.pdbx_description
1 polymer ?
#
loop_
_entity_poly.entity_id
_entity_poly.type
_entity_poly.pdbx_seq_one_letter_code
_entity_poly.pdbx_strand_id
1 'polypeptide(L)'
;MAKLQKLDESPKLLSVLIGENPAAISYAKAKDRKASALGAEFRILTLKSSSSQREIEREVKNYIKIWNPDGIIIEKPIPKDIDFPKLANLIPPVSDIDCQRMDSLGMLISGKARYIPATPKAILEILDFYDIPVAEKNVVVVGRSMTVGLPISIILASKSKFGNATVSLCHSKTKDISKYTKRADIIIMATGRPGLLTADMVTRKAIVIDVGTTYK
;
A
#
# COMPACT_ATOMS: atom_id res chain seq x y z
N MET A 1 -2.30 24.57 13.64
CA MET A 1 -1.21 24.45 12.65
C MET A 1 -0.80 22.99 12.53
N ALA A 2 -0.61 22.49 11.30
CA ALA A 2 -0.18 21.10 11.07
C ALA A 2 1.23 20.90 11.66
N LYS A 3 1.50 19.75 12.30
CA LYS A 3 2.77 19.48 13.01
C LYS A 3 4.03 19.69 12.14
N LEU A 4 3.92 19.49 10.82
CA LEU A 4 5.06 19.63 9.90
C LEU A 4 5.46 21.09 9.64
N GLN A 5 4.55 22.06 9.84
CA GLN A 5 4.86 23.49 9.71
C GLN A 5 5.81 24.01 10.81
N LYS A 6 6.16 23.16 11.78
CA LYS A 6 7.09 23.45 12.87
C LYS A 6 8.48 22.83 12.66
N LEU A 7 8.71 22.14 11.54
CA LEU A 7 10.03 21.60 11.18
C LEU A 7 10.89 22.70 10.56
N ASP A 8 12.20 22.62 10.78
CA ASP A 8 13.17 23.57 10.20
C ASP A 8 13.26 23.45 8.67
N GLU A 9 13.03 22.25 8.14
CA GLU A 9 12.92 21.98 6.71
C GLU A 9 11.62 21.23 6.39
N SER A 10 10.98 21.61 5.28
CA SER A 10 9.78 20.96 4.77
C SER A 10 10.12 19.55 4.24
N PRO A 11 9.42 18.49 4.68
CA PRO A 11 9.63 17.14 4.14
C PRO A 11 9.35 17.09 2.63
N LYS A 12 10.18 16.36 1.90
CA LYS A 12 10.12 16.25 0.43
C LYS A 12 9.61 14.88 -0.01
N LEU A 13 8.51 14.86 -0.75
CA LEU A 13 7.87 13.65 -1.25
C LEU A 13 7.88 13.60 -2.78
N LEU A 14 8.47 12.53 -3.34
CA LEU A 14 8.52 12.27 -4.77
C LEU A 14 7.51 11.20 -5.15
N SER A 15 6.61 11.51 -6.07
CA SER A 15 5.77 10.54 -6.77
C SER A 15 6.29 10.34 -8.19
N VAL A 16 6.57 9.10 -8.56
CA VAL A 16 7.04 8.71 -9.90
C VAL A 16 5.87 8.04 -10.64
N LEU A 17 5.40 8.68 -11.70
CA LEU A 17 4.38 8.17 -12.61
C LEU A 17 5.02 7.71 -13.91
N ILE A 18 4.66 6.50 -14.37
CA ILE A 18 5.12 5.96 -15.65
C ILE A 18 3.90 5.68 -16.52
N GLY A 19 3.76 6.43 -17.60
CA GLY A 19 2.59 6.40 -18.48
C GLY A 19 1.50 7.39 -18.09
N GLU A 20 0.33 7.22 -18.70
CA GLU A 20 -0.73 8.23 -18.72
C GLU A 20 -2.02 7.73 -18.04
N ASN A 21 -1.91 6.81 -17.08
CA ASN A 21 -3.08 6.25 -16.40
C ASN A 21 -3.84 7.37 -15.64
N PRO A 22 -5.10 7.70 -16.02
CA PRO A 22 -5.81 8.84 -15.43
C PRO A 22 -6.07 8.68 -13.93
N ALA A 23 -6.33 7.46 -13.47
CA ALA A 23 -6.56 7.18 -12.05
C ALA A 23 -5.28 7.38 -11.23
N ALA A 24 -4.13 6.91 -11.70
CA ALA A 24 -2.84 7.13 -11.05
C ALA A 24 -2.49 8.62 -10.99
N ILE A 25 -2.70 9.37 -12.08
CA ILE A 25 -2.47 10.83 -12.12
C ILE A 25 -3.37 11.55 -11.13
N SER A 26 -4.66 11.23 -11.10
CA SER A 26 -5.63 11.82 -10.17
C SER A 26 -5.25 11.54 -8.71
N TYR A 27 -4.84 10.30 -8.42
CA TYR A 27 -4.40 9.89 -7.09
C TYR A 27 -3.12 10.62 -6.66
N ALA A 28 -2.13 10.74 -7.55
CA ALA A 28 -0.90 11.49 -7.27
C ALA A 28 -1.19 12.98 -7.00
N LYS A 29 -2.09 13.61 -7.76
CA LYS A 29 -2.54 14.99 -7.50
C LYS A 29 -3.31 15.12 -6.19
N ALA A 30 -4.05 14.10 -5.77
CA ALA A 30 -4.69 14.09 -4.46
C ALA A 30 -3.66 14.04 -3.32
N LYS A 31 -2.60 13.22 -3.47
CA LYS A 31 -1.48 13.18 -2.54
C LYS A 31 -0.75 14.53 -2.46
N ASP A 32 -0.47 15.15 -3.61
CA ASP A 32 0.13 16.49 -3.69
C ASP A 32 -0.67 17.53 -2.90
N ARG A 33 -1.97 17.65 -3.19
CA ARG A 33 -2.84 18.59 -2.46
C ARG A 33 -2.82 18.35 -0.95
N LYS A 34 -2.82 17.08 -0.52
CA LYS A 34 -2.79 16.73 0.91
C LYS A 34 -1.44 17.02 1.54
N ALA A 35 -0.34 16.69 0.86
CA ALA A 35 1.03 16.93 1.32
C ALA A 35 1.29 18.44 1.46
N SER A 36 0.95 19.21 0.42
CA SER A 36 1.05 20.67 0.42
C SER A 36 0.24 21.30 1.56
N ALA A 37 -1.00 20.84 1.78
CA ALA A 37 -1.83 21.33 2.89
C ALA A 37 -1.25 21.01 4.28
N LEU A 38 -0.41 19.98 4.39
CA LEU A 38 0.28 19.63 5.63
C LEU A 38 1.62 20.35 5.79
N GLY A 39 2.12 21.04 4.76
CA GLY A 39 3.42 21.73 4.76
C GLY A 39 4.59 20.89 4.24
N ALA A 40 4.33 19.83 3.49
CA ALA A 40 5.36 19.06 2.80
C ALA A 40 5.51 19.54 1.34
N GLU A 41 6.74 19.55 0.84
CA GLU A 41 7.01 19.71 -0.58
C GLU A 41 6.69 18.41 -1.32
N PHE A 42 5.90 18.48 -2.37
CA PHE A 42 5.53 17.33 -3.18
C PHE A 42 5.88 17.57 -4.64
N ARG A 43 6.50 16.58 -5.28
CA ARG A 43 6.80 16.63 -6.72
C ARG A 43 6.36 15.36 -7.41
N ILE A 44 5.88 15.53 -8.64
CA ILE A 44 5.47 14.44 -9.51
C ILE A 44 6.46 14.38 -10.69
N LEU A 45 7.19 13.27 -10.79
CA LEU A 45 8.00 12.94 -11.96
C LEU A 45 7.17 12.07 -12.90
N THR A 46 6.78 12.61 -14.04
CA THR A 46 6.02 11.88 -15.07
C THR A 46 6.95 11.42 -16.18
N LEU A 47 6.97 10.11 -16.42
CA LEU A 47 7.73 9.45 -17.48
C LEU A 47 6.76 8.83 -18.49
N LYS A 48 7.16 8.75 -19.76
CA LYS A 48 6.31 8.17 -20.80
C LYS A 48 6.23 6.66 -20.66
N SER A 49 5.08 6.07 -21.01
CA SER A 49 4.93 4.61 -21.08
C SER A 49 5.81 3.97 -22.17
N SER A 50 6.22 4.76 -23.17
CA SER A 50 7.11 4.32 -24.25
C SER A 50 8.60 4.37 -23.88
N SER A 51 8.95 4.90 -22.71
CA SER A 51 10.34 4.96 -22.27
C SER A 51 10.85 3.57 -21.92
N SER A 52 12.08 3.26 -22.32
CA SER A 52 12.75 2.02 -21.94
C SER A 52 13.03 1.97 -20.44
N GLN A 53 13.18 0.76 -19.90
CA GLN A 53 13.62 0.54 -18.51
C GLN A 53 14.86 1.39 -18.17
N ARG A 54 15.88 1.42 -19.03
CA ARG A 54 17.13 2.15 -18.78
C ARG A 54 16.92 3.66 -18.71
N GLU A 55 16.08 4.21 -19.59
CA GLU A 55 15.75 5.63 -19.57
C GLU A 55 15.00 5.99 -18.28
N ILE A 56 13.99 5.19 -17.92
CA ILE A 56 13.24 5.37 -16.67
C ILE A 56 14.17 5.33 -15.46
N GLU A 57 15.02 4.31 -15.35
CA GLU A 57 15.96 4.18 -14.23
C GLU A 57 16.93 5.37 -14.15
N ARG A 58 17.40 5.87 -15.29
CA ARG A 58 18.31 7.02 -15.36
C ARG A 58 17.61 8.30 -14.89
N GLU A 59 16.42 8.58 -15.39
CA GLU A 59 15.67 9.78 -14.98
C GLU A 59 15.34 9.74 -13.49
N VAL A 60 14.88 8.58 -12.97
CA VAL A 60 14.59 8.41 -11.55
C VAL A 60 15.85 8.61 -10.69
N LYS A 61 16.99 8.00 -11.05
CA LYS A 61 18.28 8.20 -10.33
C LYS A 61 18.70 9.66 -10.32
N ASN A 62 18.64 10.32 -11.47
CA ASN A 62 19.03 11.72 -11.61
C ASN A 62 18.15 12.62 -10.73
N TYR A 63 16.84 12.38 -10.75
CA TYR A 63 15.90 13.16 -9.95
C TYR A 63 16.11 12.98 -8.45
N ILE A 64 16.28 11.73 -8.00
CA ILE A 64 16.57 11.41 -6.59
C ILE A 64 17.84 12.12 -6.15
N LYS A 65 18.91 12.08 -6.97
CA LYS A 65 20.19 12.70 -6.66
C LYS A 65 20.10 14.23 -6.56
N ILE A 66 19.36 14.87 -7.46
CA ILE A 66 19.26 16.33 -7.53
C ILE A 66 18.33 16.88 -6.45
N TRP A 67 17.17 16.27 -6.26
CA TRP A 67 16.14 16.81 -5.36
C TRP A 67 16.24 16.29 -3.94
N ASN A 68 16.88 15.13 -3.74
CA ASN A 68 17.08 14.46 -2.46
C ASN A 68 15.79 14.33 -1.61
N PRO A 69 14.78 13.58 -2.10
CA PRO A 69 13.51 13.41 -1.39
C PRO A 69 13.61 12.52 -0.15
N ASP A 70 12.86 12.88 0.89
CA ASP A 70 12.72 12.10 2.12
C ASP A 70 11.82 10.87 1.94
N GLY A 71 10.87 10.93 1.00
CA GLY A 71 9.97 9.83 0.68
C GLY A 71 9.74 9.70 -0.81
N ILE A 72 9.74 8.47 -1.32
CA ILE A 72 9.56 8.18 -2.75
C ILE A 72 8.48 7.11 -2.92
N ILE A 73 7.55 7.36 -3.83
CA ILE A 73 6.49 6.44 -4.23
C ILE A 73 6.54 6.27 -5.75
N ILE A 74 6.67 5.05 -6.23
CA ILE A 74 6.44 4.69 -7.63
C ILE A 74 4.98 4.27 -7.76
N GLU A 75 4.20 5.08 -8.45
CA GLU A 75 2.76 4.87 -8.58
C GLU A 75 2.47 3.68 -9.49
N LYS A 76 1.39 2.95 -9.15
CA LYS A 76 0.86 1.84 -9.94
C LYS A 76 -0.42 2.27 -10.67
N PRO A 77 -0.76 1.66 -11.83
CA PRO A 77 -0.04 0.57 -12.49
C PRO A 77 1.20 1.06 -13.25
N ILE A 78 2.20 0.18 -13.35
CA ILE A 78 3.36 0.36 -14.23
C ILE A 78 3.14 -0.39 -15.56
N PRO A 79 3.78 0.02 -16.67
CA PRO A 79 3.77 -0.76 -17.90
C PRO A 79 4.32 -2.18 -17.69
N LYS A 80 3.79 -3.16 -18.43
CA LYS A 80 4.05 -4.60 -18.20
C LYS A 80 5.50 -5.02 -18.49
N ASP A 81 6.16 -4.27 -19.35
CA ASP A 81 7.54 -4.45 -19.80
C ASP A 81 8.58 -3.83 -18.85
N ILE A 82 8.12 -3.12 -17.81
CA ILE A 82 8.99 -2.50 -16.80
C ILE A 82 9.21 -3.45 -15.63
N ASP A 83 10.48 -3.65 -15.28
CA ASP A 83 10.93 -4.45 -14.14
C ASP A 83 10.78 -3.62 -12.86
N PHE A 84 9.63 -3.77 -12.19
CA PHE A 84 9.33 -3.05 -10.94
C PHE A 84 10.37 -3.30 -9.86
N PRO A 85 10.80 -4.55 -9.54
CA PRO A 85 11.84 -4.77 -8.54
C PRO A 85 13.12 -3.97 -8.80
N LYS A 86 13.60 -3.90 -10.05
CA LYS A 86 14.78 -3.07 -10.38
C LYS A 86 14.53 -1.59 -10.14
N LEU A 87 13.35 -1.10 -10.51
CA LEU A 87 13.00 0.31 -10.32
C LEU A 87 12.83 0.66 -8.83
N ALA A 88 12.15 -0.17 -8.06
CA ALA A 88 11.99 0.00 -6.62
C ALA A 88 13.34 0.00 -5.90
N ASN A 89 14.30 -0.80 -6.36
CA ASN A 89 15.66 -0.83 -5.79
C ASN A 89 16.45 0.47 -5.97
N LEU A 90 15.98 1.42 -6.80
CA LEU A 90 16.57 2.76 -6.92
C LEU A 90 16.22 3.67 -5.75
N ILE A 91 15.13 3.38 -5.05
CA ILE A 91 14.69 4.13 -3.88
C ILE A 91 15.66 3.85 -2.73
N PRO A 92 16.30 4.86 -2.11
CA PRO A 92 17.07 4.65 -0.89
C PRO A 92 16.21 3.98 0.19
N PRO A 93 16.69 2.98 0.94
CA PRO A 93 15.89 2.31 1.97
C PRO A 93 15.30 3.23 3.05
N VAL A 94 15.93 4.39 3.28
CA VAL A 94 15.42 5.44 4.19
C VAL A 94 14.23 6.21 3.62
N SER A 95 14.11 6.28 2.30
CA SER A 95 13.08 7.01 1.58
C SER A 95 11.96 6.10 1.04
N ASP A 96 12.04 4.78 1.26
CA ASP A 96 11.00 3.81 0.85
C ASP A 96 9.80 3.81 1.81
N ILE A 97 9.08 4.92 1.83
CA ILE A 97 7.96 5.19 2.74
C ILE A 97 6.72 4.31 2.50
N ASP A 98 6.66 3.61 1.36
CA ASP A 98 5.55 2.72 1.00
C ASP A 98 5.98 1.26 0.91
N CYS A 99 7.19 0.92 1.40
CA CYS A 99 7.69 -0.45 1.51
C CYS A 99 7.62 -1.21 0.17
N GLN A 100 8.10 -0.55 -0.88
CA GLN A 100 8.05 -1.02 -2.27
C GLN A 100 9.21 -1.94 -2.61
N ARG A 101 10.32 -1.82 -1.89
CA ARG A 101 11.49 -2.66 -2.08
C ARG A 101 11.28 -4.04 -1.46
N MET A 102 11.92 -5.05 -2.05
CA MET A 102 11.82 -6.43 -1.55
C MET A 102 12.49 -6.60 -0.18
N ASP A 103 13.58 -5.88 0.09
CA ASP A 103 14.23 -5.86 1.39
C ASP A 103 13.36 -5.16 2.45
N SER A 104 12.68 -4.06 2.12
CA SER A 104 11.69 -3.42 3.01
C SER A 104 10.56 -4.38 3.39
N LEU A 105 10.03 -5.15 2.42
CA LEU A 105 9.03 -6.19 2.69
C LEU A 105 9.61 -7.33 3.53
N GLY A 106 10.86 -7.75 3.30
CA GLY A 106 11.55 -8.72 4.16
C GLY A 106 11.67 -8.22 5.60
N MET A 107 11.98 -6.93 5.79
CA MET A 107 11.99 -6.30 7.11
C MET A 107 10.60 -6.28 7.74
N LEU A 108 9.54 -6.09 6.95
CA LEU A 108 8.15 -6.16 7.45
C LEU A 108 7.84 -7.56 8.00
N ILE A 109 8.23 -8.60 7.28
CA ILE A 109 8.03 -10.00 7.69
C ILE A 109 8.77 -10.28 9.01
N SER A 110 9.99 -9.75 9.17
CA SER A 110 10.77 -9.92 10.40
C SER A 110 10.33 -9.03 11.57
N GLY A 111 9.30 -8.19 11.39
CA GLY A 111 8.83 -7.24 12.40
C GLY A 111 9.78 -6.05 12.62
N LYS A 112 10.68 -5.77 11.66
CA LYS A 112 11.73 -4.74 11.74
C LYS A 112 11.60 -3.67 10.66
N ALA A 113 10.48 -3.63 9.93
CA ALA A 113 10.27 -2.63 8.90
C ALA A 113 10.29 -1.21 9.49
N ARG A 114 10.96 -0.30 8.78
CA ARG A 114 10.89 1.13 9.07
C ARG A 114 9.50 1.69 8.78
N TYR A 115 8.92 1.28 7.65
CA TYR A 115 7.60 1.73 7.21
C TYR A 115 6.70 0.53 6.88
N ILE A 116 5.42 0.71 7.15
CA ILE A 116 4.36 -0.22 6.73
C ILE A 116 3.76 0.36 5.45
N PRO A 117 3.47 -0.44 4.40
CA PRO A 117 2.83 0.08 3.19
C PRO A 117 1.54 0.83 3.54
N ALA A 118 1.23 1.91 2.81
CA ALA A 118 0.23 2.90 3.21
C ALA A 118 -1.17 2.31 3.36
N THR A 119 -1.58 1.41 2.46
CA THR A 119 -2.91 0.78 2.53
C THR A 119 -3.03 -0.20 3.70
N PRO A 120 -2.11 -1.17 3.92
CA PRO A 120 -2.04 -1.92 5.17
C PRO A 120 -2.06 -1.04 6.41
N LYS A 121 -1.25 0.03 6.46
CA LYS A 121 -1.22 0.98 7.57
C LYS A 121 -2.62 1.57 7.82
N ALA A 122 -3.30 2.03 6.76
CA ALA A 122 -4.65 2.58 6.89
C ALA A 122 -5.67 1.58 7.45
N ILE A 123 -5.57 0.29 7.09
CA ILE A 123 -6.41 -0.77 7.68
C ILE A 123 -6.17 -0.86 9.19
N LEU A 124 -4.90 -0.83 9.64
CA LEU A 124 -4.57 -0.87 11.06
C LEU A 124 -5.09 0.37 11.81
N GLU A 125 -4.94 1.56 11.21
CA GLU A 125 -5.44 2.81 11.80
C GLU A 125 -6.96 2.81 11.91
N ILE A 126 -7.69 2.24 10.93
CA ILE A 126 -9.14 2.06 11.01
C ILE A 126 -9.50 1.10 12.15
N LEU A 127 -8.81 -0.03 12.27
CA LEU A 127 -9.05 -0.98 13.35
C LEU A 127 -8.78 -0.36 14.73
N ASP A 128 -7.70 0.41 14.88
CA ASP A 128 -7.36 1.13 16.12
C ASP A 128 -8.41 2.19 16.45
N PHE A 129 -8.79 3.02 15.46
CA PHE A 129 -9.72 4.12 15.66
C PHE A 129 -11.11 3.67 16.14
N TYR A 130 -11.56 2.49 15.67
CA TYR A 130 -12.84 1.91 16.08
C TYR A 130 -12.72 0.92 17.25
N ASP A 131 -11.55 0.83 17.90
CA ASP A 131 -11.27 -0.10 19.00
C ASP A 131 -11.64 -1.55 18.67
N ILE A 132 -11.37 -1.98 17.43
CA ILE A 132 -11.70 -3.34 16.96
C ILE A 132 -10.59 -4.31 17.42
N PRO A 133 -10.89 -5.27 18.31
CA PRO A 133 -9.90 -6.22 18.77
C PRO A 133 -9.53 -7.20 17.66
N VAL A 134 -8.23 -7.30 17.36
CA VAL A 134 -7.69 -8.21 16.34
C VAL A 134 -7.19 -9.53 16.95
N ALA A 135 -6.62 -9.48 18.14
CA ALA A 135 -6.08 -10.67 18.81
C ALA A 135 -7.15 -11.76 18.95
N GLU A 136 -6.76 -13.01 18.72
CA GLU A 136 -7.61 -14.20 18.83
C GLU A 136 -8.74 -14.29 17.79
N LYS A 137 -8.88 -13.31 16.89
CA LYS A 137 -9.89 -13.30 15.84
C LYS A 137 -9.50 -14.15 14.63
N ASN A 138 -10.51 -14.70 13.96
CA ASN A 138 -10.39 -15.27 12.63
C ASN A 138 -10.47 -14.16 11.58
N VAL A 139 -9.32 -13.79 11.02
CA VAL A 139 -9.24 -12.78 9.96
C VAL A 139 -9.13 -13.49 8.60
N VAL A 140 -9.96 -13.09 7.65
CA VAL A 140 -9.86 -13.53 6.26
C VAL A 140 -9.41 -12.37 5.39
N VAL A 141 -8.24 -12.50 4.77
CA VAL A 141 -7.75 -11.55 3.77
C VAL A 141 -7.98 -12.15 2.40
N VAL A 142 -8.75 -11.48 1.55
CA VAL A 142 -9.02 -11.92 0.17
C VAL A 142 -8.23 -11.07 -0.80
N GLY A 143 -7.22 -11.67 -1.43
CA GLY A 143 -6.24 -10.97 -2.26
C GLY A 143 -4.85 -11.06 -1.63
N ARG A 144 -3.83 -11.32 -2.46
CA ARG A 144 -2.43 -11.56 -2.02
C ARG A 144 -1.42 -10.68 -2.74
N SER A 145 -1.83 -9.47 -3.12
CA SER A 145 -0.91 -8.51 -3.71
C SER A 145 0.21 -8.17 -2.72
N MET A 146 1.40 -7.85 -3.24
CA MET A 146 2.53 -7.44 -2.41
C MET A 146 2.35 -6.05 -1.80
N THR A 147 1.36 -5.27 -2.25
CA THR A 147 1.08 -3.92 -1.75
C THR A 147 0.06 -3.90 -0.63
N VAL A 148 -0.86 -4.86 -0.58
CA VAL A 148 -1.97 -4.85 0.38
C VAL A 148 -2.10 -6.20 1.07
N GLY A 149 -2.59 -7.20 0.34
CA GLY A 149 -3.11 -8.43 0.93
C GLY A 149 -2.06 -9.26 1.66
N LEU A 150 -0.88 -9.45 1.05
CA LEU A 150 0.19 -10.19 1.69
C LEU A 150 0.75 -9.42 2.91
N PRO A 151 1.16 -8.14 2.80
CA PRO A 151 1.59 -7.35 3.96
C PRO A 151 0.61 -7.36 5.13
N ILE A 152 -0.68 -7.07 4.89
CA ILE A 152 -1.66 -6.98 5.99
C ILE A 152 -1.89 -8.35 6.63
N SER A 153 -1.88 -9.45 5.86
CA SER A 153 -2.02 -10.79 6.41
C SER A 153 -0.89 -11.15 7.39
N ILE A 154 0.33 -10.72 7.08
CA ILE A 154 1.51 -10.99 7.90
C ILE A 154 1.48 -10.13 9.17
N ILE A 155 1.12 -8.84 9.05
CA ILE A 155 1.03 -7.95 10.20
C ILE A 155 -0.02 -8.46 11.20
N LEU A 156 -1.22 -8.81 10.73
CA LEU A 156 -2.29 -9.28 11.60
C LEU A 156 -2.01 -10.65 12.24
N ALA A 157 -1.19 -11.49 11.58
CA ALA A 157 -0.74 -12.76 12.15
C ALA A 157 0.44 -12.61 13.13
N SER A 158 1.22 -11.53 13.02
CA SER A 158 2.45 -11.33 13.80
C SER A 158 2.19 -11.15 15.30
N LYS A 159 3.22 -11.38 16.13
CA LYS A 159 3.17 -11.04 17.56
C LYS A 159 3.41 -9.53 17.76
N SER A 160 2.36 -8.72 17.56
CA SER A 160 2.41 -7.26 17.69
C SER A 160 1.11 -6.67 18.25
N LYS A 161 1.08 -5.35 18.52
CA LYS A 161 -0.13 -4.62 18.98
C LYS A 161 -1.33 -4.89 18.08
N PHE A 162 -1.12 -4.90 16.77
CA PHE A 162 -2.15 -5.10 15.76
C PHE A 162 -2.24 -6.55 15.27
N GLY A 163 -1.66 -7.50 16.00
CA GLY A 163 -1.50 -8.86 15.54
C GLY A 163 -2.19 -9.90 16.43
N ASN A 164 -1.63 -11.12 16.43
CA ASN A 164 -2.15 -12.30 17.13
C ASN A 164 -3.51 -12.80 16.63
N ALA A 165 -3.89 -12.49 15.39
CA ALA A 165 -5.04 -13.10 14.74
C ALA A 165 -4.68 -14.46 14.11
N THR A 166 -5.67 -15.33 13.97
CA THR A 166 -5.60 -16.45 13.03
C THR A 166 -5.97 -15.94 11.64
N VAL A 167 -5.03 -15.94 10.70
CA VAL A 167 -5.22 -15.33 9.39
C VAL A 167 -5.35 -16.39 8.28
N SER A 168 -6.43 -16.33 7.51
CA SER A 168 -6.61 -17.07 6.26
C SER A 168 -6.40 -16.14 5.06
N LEU A 169 -5.37 -16.40 4.24
CA LEU A 169 -5.11 -15.67 3.01
C LEU A 169 -5.75 -16.37 1.81
N CYS A 170 -6.87 -15.83 1.33
CA CYS A 170 -7.59 -16.31 0.16
C CYS A 170 -7.15 -15.58 -1.12
N HIS A 171 -7.30 -16.23 -2.28
CA HIS A 171 -6.90 -15.68 -3.57
C HIS A 171 -7.64 -16.36 -4.73
N SER A 172 -7.33 -15.99 -5.98
CA SER A 172 -7.99 -16.52 -7.19
C SER A 172 -7.93 -18.04 -7.37
N LYS A 173 -7.01 -18.73 -6.69
CA LYS A 173 -6.92 -20.21 -6.65
C LYS A 173 -7.56 -20.87 -5.42
N THR A 174 -8.20 -20.11 -4.53
CA THR A 174 -8.98 -20.66 -3.42
C THR A 174 -10.29 -21.20 -3.96
N LYS A 175 -10.58 -22.50 -3.77
CA LYS A 175 -11.74 -23.17 -4.37
C LYS A 175 -13.08 -22.57 -3.95
N ASP A 176 -13.24 -22.29 -2.66
CA ASP A 176 -14.45 -21.70 -2.10
C ASP A 176 -14.05 -20.67 -1.04
N ILE A 177 -14.12 -19.40 -1.41
CA ILE A 177 -13.81 -18.27 -0.52
C ILE A 177 -14.89 -18.17 0.58
N SER A 178 -16.14 -18.53 0.28
CA SER A 178 -17.26 -18.41 1.22
C SER A 178 -17.07 -19.28 2.46
N LYS A 179 -16.43 -20.44 2.31
CA LYS A 179 -16.06 -21.33 3.43
C LYS A 179 -15.22 -20.63 4.50
N TYR A 180 -14.37 -19.69 4.09
CA TYR A 180 -13.53 -18.91 5.00
C TYR A 180 -14.28 -17.69 5.52
N THR A 181 -14.90 -16.91 4.63
CA THR A 181 -15.56 -15.64 5.01
C THR A 181 -16.76 -15.85 5.94
N LYS A 182 -17.50 -16.96 5.81
CA LYS A 182 -18.62 -17.30 6.71
C LYS A 182 -18.18 -17.60 8.15
N ARG A 183 -16.88 -17.85 8.38
CA ARG A 183 -16.30 -18.13 9.70
C ARG A 183 -15.43 -16.98 10.21
N ALA A 184 -15.34 -15.90 9.43
CA ALA A 184 -14.48 -14.77 9.75
C ALA A 184 -15.14 -13.84 10.76
N ASP A 185 -14.36 -13.36 11.72
CA ASP A 185 -14.69 -12.22 12.55
C ASP A 185 -14.40 -10.91 11.80
N ILE A 186 -13.32 -10.89 11.01
CA ILE A 186 -12.90 -9.74 10.20
C ILE A 186 -12.59 -10.21 8.78
N ILE A 187 -13.13 -9.52 7.78
CA ILE A 187 -12.89 -9.77 6.35
C ILE A 187 -12.23 -8.55 5.74
N ILE A 188 -11.08 -8.73 5.10
CA ILE A 188 -10.37 -7.67 4.37
C ILE A 188 -10.40 -8.02 2.88
N MET A 189 -11.11 -7.22 2.08
CA MET A 189 -11.19 -7.39 0.64
C MET A 189 -10.12 -6.55 -0.06
N ALA A 190 -9.17 -7.20 -0.72
CA ALA A 190 -8.00 -6.59 -1.36
C ALA A 190 -7.78 -7.11 -2.80
N THR A 191 -8.86 -7.38 -3.54
CA THR A 191 -8.80 -7.95 -4.90
C THR A 191 -9.05 -6.93 -6.02
N GLY A 192 -9.65 -5.78 -5.71
CA GLY A 192 -10.06 -4.80 -6.74
C GLY A 192 -11.12 -5.35 -7.71
N ARG A 193 -11.84 -6.41 -7.33
CA ARG A 193 -12.90 -7.02 -8.16
C ARG A 193 -14.28 -6.72 -7.57
N PRO A 194 -15.08 -5.86 -8.23
CA PRO A 194 -16.43 -5.54 -7.78
C PRO A 194 -17.30 -6.79 -7.61
N GLY A 195 -18.12 -6.81 -6.56
CA GLY A 195 -19.11 -7.86 -6.33
C GLY A 195 -18.54 -9.24 -5.97
N LEU A 196 -17.25 -9.36 -5.65
CA LEU A 196 -16.65 -10.65 -5.28
C LEU A 196 -17.16 -11.18 -3.94
N LEU A 197 -17.39 -10.30 -2.97
CA LEU A 197 -17.99 -10.65 -1.68
C LEU A 197 -19.48 -10.31 -1.72
N THR A 198 -20.33 -11.32 -1.53
CA THR A 198 -21.79 -11.17 -1.52
C THR A 198 -22.34 -11.29 -0.10
N ALA A 199 -23.58 -10.83 0.11
CA ALA A 199 -24.21 -10.80 1.43
C ALA A 199 -24.33 -12.20 2.08
N ASP A 200 -24.56 -13.25 1.28
CA ASP A 200 -24.65 -14.63 1.77
C ASP A 200 -23.30 -15.22 2.22
N MET A 201 -22.18 -14.57 1.88
CA MET A 201 -20.82 -14.97 2.27
C MET A 201 -20.37 -14.38 3.60
N VAL A 202 -21.16 -13.51 4.22
CA VAL A 202 -20.79 -12.71 5.40
C VAL A 202 -21.80 -12.93 6.53
N THR A 203 -21.32 -13.03 7.77
CA THR A 203 -22.20 -13.14 8.94
C THR A 203 -22.59 -11.75 9.45
N ARG A 204 -23.73 -11.64 10.17
CA ARG A 204 -24.15 -10.36 10.77
C ARG A 204 -23.16 -9.75 11.77
N LYS A 205 -22.24 -10.55 12.30
CA LYS A 205 -21.24 -10.13 13.29
C LYS A 205 -19.89 -9.78 12.65
N ALA A 206 -19.68 -10.14 11.39
CA ALA A 206 -18.40 -9.94 10.73
C ALA A 206 -18.15 -8.45 10.45
N ILE A 207 -16.92 -8.02 10.70
CA ILE A 207 -16.42 -6.70 10.33
C ILE A 207 -15.86 -6.82 8.91
N VAL A 208 -16.26 -5.93 8.01
CA VAL A 208 -15.80 -5.94 6.62
C VAL A 208 -15.04 -4.65 6.34
N ILE A 209 -13.79 -4.80 5.90
CA ILE A 209 -12.95 -3.72 5.39
C ILE A 209 -12.75 -3.94 3.90
N ASP A 210 -13.44 -3.15 3.08
CA ASP A 210 -13.29 -3.19 1.62
C ASP A 210 -12.27 -2.15 1.16
N VAL A 211 -11.14 -2.64 0.65
CA VAL A 211 -10.03 -1.83 0.14
C VAL A 211 -10.20 -1.56 -1.36
N GLY A 212 -11.11 -2.25 -2.03
CA GLY A 212 -11.33 -2.13 -3.46
C GLY A 212 -11.86 -0.75 -3.85
N THR A 213 -11.08 0.00 -4.63
CA THR A 213 -11.57 1.20 -5.31
C THR A 213 -11.76 0.91 -6.79
N THR A 214 -12.95 1.17 -7.32
CA THR A 214 -13.21 1.15 -8.78
C THR A 214 -13.58 2.55 -9.21
N TYR A 215 -12.69 3.22 -9.94
CA TYR A 215 -13.02 4.47 -10.62
C TYR A 215 -13.90 4.10 -11.81
N LYS A 216 -15.17 4.53 -11.78
CA LYS A 216 -16.05 4.52 -12.94
C LYS A 216 -15.77 5.72 -13.83
#